data_AF-A0A2D4N4A6-F1
#
_entry.id   AF-A0A2D4N4A6-F1
#
_cell.length_a   1.000
_cell.length_b   1.000
_cell.length_c   1.000
_cell.angle_alpha   90.00
_cell.angle_beta   90.00
_cell.angle_gamma   90.00
#
_symmetry.space_group_name_H-M   'P 1'
#
loop_
_entity.id
_entity.type
_entity.pdbx_description
1 polymer ?
#
loop_
_entity_poly.entity_id
_entity_poly.type
_entity_poly.pdbx_seq_one_letter_code
_entity_poly.pdbx_strand_id
1 'polypeptide(L)'
;AYTVNTLQNLTNQLMKRDPLLAPNSENAFTLFYVKFRASAPKVRTLFEQIEQRSEKMPEYRQLLSEIHHCYLNQREHLLGPSITSTVTELTNRNNKDHCALVRSGCAFMVHVCQDEHQLFDEFFTKPTPKLDELLEKLC
;
A
#
# COMPACT_ATOMS: atom_id res chain seq x y z
N ALA A 1 16.19 -12.32 -16.60
CA ALA A 1 16.12 -13.17 -15.39
C ALA A 1 14.70 -13.72 -15.26
N TYR A 2 14.52 -15.03 -15.40
CA TYR A 2 13.21 -15.71 -15.38
C TYR A 2 12.38 -15.39 -14.13
N THR A 3 13.04 -15.29 -12.97
CA THR A 3 12.45 -14.91 -11.67
C THR A 3 11.82 -13.53 -11.66
N VAL A 4 12.47 -12.52 -12.28
CA VAL A 4 11.93 -11.16 -12.38
C VAL A 4 10.66 -11.13 -13.23
N ASN A 5 10.64 -11.90 -14.32
CA ASN A 5 9.49 -11.97 -15.22
C ASN A 5 8.30 -12.73 -14.59
N THR A 6 8.57 -13.77 -13.79
CA THR A 6 7.54 -14.50 -13.02
C THR A 6 6.95 -13.62 -11.92
N LEU A 7 7.79 -12.84 -11.24
CA LEU A 7 7.37 -11.94 -10.17
C LEU A 7 6.62 -10.73 -10.76
N GLN A 8 7.09 -10.14 -11.86
CA GLN A 8 6.32 -9.15 -12.64
C GLN A 8 5.00 -9.72 -13.14
N ASN A 9 4.94 -10.97 -13.59
CA ASN A 9 3.68 -11.59 -14.00
C ASN A 9 2.73 -11.83 -12.81
N LEU A 10 3.24 -12.28 -11.66
CA LEU A 10 2.45 -12.44 -10.44
C LEU A 10 1.94 -11.10 -9.93
N THR A 11 2.82 -10.10 -9.87
CA THR A 11 2.49 -8.72 -9.53
C THR A 11 1.46 -8.17 -10.52
N ASN A 12 1.66 -8.30 -11.83
CA ASN A 12 0.70 -7.89 -12.86
C ASN A 12 -0.66 -8.64 -12.76
N GLN A 13 -0.66 -9.90 -12.35
CA GLN A 13 -1.89 -10.69 -12.14
C GLN A 13 -2.63 -10.24 -10.87
N LEU A 14 -1.92 -9.89 -9.81
CA LEU A 14 -2.49 -9.26 -8.62
C LEU A 14 -2.96 -7.81 -8.91
N MET A 15 -2.29 -7.12 -9.83
CA MET A 15 -2.55 -5.76 -10.29
C MET A 15 -3.58 -5.65 -11.42
N LYS A 16 -4.14 -6.75 -11.95
CA LYS A 16 -5.21 -6.66 -12.94
C LYS A 16 -6.41 -5.99 -12.29
N ARG A 17 -6.51 -4.69 -12.53
CA ARG A 17 -7.62 -3.82 -12.18
C ARG A 17 -8.87 -4.46 -12.75
N ASP A 18 -9.74 -4.93 -11.86
CA ASP A 18 -11.09 -5.32 -12.26
C ASP A 18 -11.77 -4.03 -12.74
N PRO A 19 -12.09 -3.90 -14.05
CA PRO A 19 -12.68 -2.67 -14.61
C PRO A 19 -14.03 -2.30 -13.96
N LEU A 20 -14.61 -3.22 -13.19
CA LEU A 20 -15.89 -3.06 -12.51
C LEU A 20 -15.80 -2.32 -11.16
N LEU A 21 -14.61 -2.09 -10.59
CA LEU A 21 -14.49 -1.28 -9.36
C LEU A 21 -14.49 0.21 -9.71
N ALA A 22 -15.68 0.81 -9.66
CA ALA A 22 -15.83 2.26 -9.68
C ALA A 22 -15.10 2.89 -8.47
N PRO A 23 -14.32 3.98 -8.66
CA PRO A 23 -13.47 4.57 -7.63
C PRO A 23 -14.22 5.35 -6.52
N ASN A 24 -15.55 5.40 -6.55
CA ASN A 24 -16.32 6.42 -5.84
C ASN A 24 -17.17 5.89 -4.66
N SER A 25 -16.70 4.88 -3.91
CA SER A 25 -17.38 4.50 -2.67
C SER A 25 -16.38 4.08 -1.60
N GLU A 26 -16.66 4.35 -0.32
CA GLU A 26 -15.92 3.80 0.84
C GLU A 26 -15.72 2.27 0.72
N ASN A 27 -16.65 1.59 0.04
CA ASN A 27 -16.58 0.16 -0.25
C ASN A 27 -15.38 -0.20 -1.14
N ALA A 28 -14.90 0.70 -2.00
CA ALA A 28 -13.74 0.47 -2.85
C ALA A 28 -12.45 0.39 -2.02
N PHE A 29 -12.27 1.31 -1.05
CA PHE A 29 -11.10 1.33 -0.15
C PHE A 29 -10.99 0.03 0.64
N THR A 30 -12.07 -0.35 1.33
CA THR A 30 -12.16 -1.61 2.09
C THR A 30 -11.92 -2.83 1.20
N LEU A 31 -12.51 -2.85 0.00
CA LEU A 31 -12.36 -3.95 -0.95
C LEU A 31 -10.92 -4.09 -1.46
N PHE A 32 -10.19 -2.99 -1.65
CA PHE A 32 -8.78 -3.04 -2.03
C PHE A 32 -7.93 -3.66 -0.92
N TYR A 33 -8.13 -3.29 0.34
CA TYR A 33 -7.44 -3.92 1.47
C TYR A 33 -7.72 -5.42 1.54
N VAL A 34 -8.99 -5.83 1.45
CA VAL A 34 -9.37 -7.25 1.45
C VAL A 34 -8.69 -8.02 0.32
N LYS A 35 -8.65 -7.46 -0.89
CA LYS A 35 -7.99 -8.10 -2.05
C LYS A 35 -6.47 -8.24 -1.85
N PHE A 36 -5.81 -7.24 -1.29
CA PHE A 36 -4.38 -7.31 -0.99
C PHE A 36 -4.08 -8.31 0.13
N ARG A 37 -4.82 -8.27 1.25
CA ARG A 37 -4.68 -9.27 2.33
C ARG A 37 -4.85 -10.70 1.81
N ALA A 38 -5.84 -10.92 0.93
CA ALA A 38 -6.07 -12.23 0.33
C ALA A 38 -4.94 -12.72 -0.60
N SER A 39 -4.10 -11.82 -1.11
CA SER A 39 -2.95 -12.16 -1.94
C SER A 39 -1.64 -12.31 -1.17
N ALA A 40 -1.52 -11.69 0.01
CA ALA A 40 -0.31 -11.71 0.83
C ALA A 40 0.24 -13.14 1.08
N PRO A 41 -0.57 -14.14 1.50
CA PRO A 41 -0.06 -15.49 1.75
C PRO A 41 0.55 -16.16 0.52
N LYS A 42 0.14 -15.77 -0.68
CA LYS A 42 0.61 -16.37 -1.95
C LYS A 42 2.04 -15.94 -2.29
N VAL A 43 2.45 -14.77 -1.83
CA VAL A 43 3.76 -14.16 -2.15
C VAL A 43 4.68 -14.07 -0.92
N ARG A 44 4.15 -14.16 0.29
CA ARG A 44 4.90 -14.02 1.56
C ARG A 44 6.13 -14.92 1.63
N THR A 45 5.98 -16.24 1.40
CA THR A 45 7.12 -17.18 1.46
C THR A 45 8.21 -16.85 0.42
N LEU A 46 7.82 -16.31 -0.73
CA LEU A 46 8.79 -15.90 -1.77
C LEU A 46 9.53 -14.64 -1.34
N PHE A 47 8.82 -13.64 -0.81
CA PHE A 47 9.43 -12.39 -0.34
C PHE A 47 10.37 -12.65 0.84
N GLU A 48 9.98 -13.50 1.78
CA GLU A 48 10.84 -13.90 2.90
C GLU A 48 12.17 -14.52 2.42
N GLN A 49 12.12 -15.42 1.43
CA GLN A 49 13.35 -15.98 0.85
C GLN A 49 14.22 -14.93 0.15
N ILE A 50 13.60 -13.95 -0.52
CA ILE A 50 14.33 -12.85 -1.16
C ILE A 50 14.97 -11.95 -0.09
N GLU A 51 14.25 -11.64 0.98
CA GLU A 51 14.73 -10.87 2.13
C GLU A 51 15.91 -11.55 2.83
N GLN A 52 15.88 -12.89 2.99
CA GLN A 52 17.00 -13.63 3.57
C GLN A 52 18.23 -13.64 2.64
N ARG A 53 18.04 -13.77 1.32
CA ARG A 53 19.14 -13.79 0.35
C ARG A 53 19.75 -12.40 0.12
N SER A 54 18.95 -11.33 0.24
CA SER A 54 19.40 -9.94 0.03
C SER A 54 20.46 -9.49 1.05
N GLU A 55 20.52 -10.12 2.23
CA GLU A 55 21.56 -9.88 3.22
C GLU A 55 22.96 -10.28 2.72
N LYS A 56 23.03 -11.32 1.90
CA LYS A 56 24.29 -11.95 1.48
C LYS A 56 24.64 -11.66 0.02
N MET A 57 23.64 -11.35 -0.82
CA MET A 57 23.78 -11.24 -2.27
C MET A 57 23.29 -9.89 -2.79
N PRO A 58 24.15 -9.07 -3.42
CA PRO A 58 23.76 -7.75 -3.94
C PRO A 58 22.61 -7.79 -4.96
N GLU A 59 22.56 -8.79 -5.83
CA GLU A 59 21.51 -8.95 -6.84
C GLU A 59 20.11 -9.06 -6.21
N TYR A 60 20.00 -9.78 -5.08
CA TYR A 60 18.75 -9.90 -4.33
C TYR A 60 18.37 -8.63 -3.59
N ARG A 61 19.35 -7.78 -3.24
CA ARG A 61 19.08 -6.44 -2.67
C ARG A 61 18.46 -5.52 -3.71
N GLN A 62 18.97 -5.53 -4.93
CA GLN A 62 18.36 -4.78 -6.04
C GLN A 62 16.95 -5.30 -6.33
N LEU A 63 16.77 -6.63 -6.42
CA LEU A 63 15.46 -7.23 -6.61
C LEU A 63 14.46 -6.85 -5.50
N LEU A 64 14.86 -6.93 -4.24
CA LEU A 64 14.02 -6.54 -3.11
C LEU A 64 13.63 -5.06 -3.19
N SER A 65 14.58 -4.20 -3.59
CA SER A 65 14.34 -2.77 -3.79
C SER A 65 13.28 -2.50 -4.86
N GLU A 66 13.31 -3.24 -5.97
CA GLU A 66 12.33 -3.17 -7.06
C GLU A 66 10.95 -3.69 -6.62
N ILE A 67 10.90 -4.77 -5.83
CA ILE A 67 9.66 -5.29 -5.24
C ILE A 67 9.02 -4.27 -4.31
N HIS A 68 9.79 -3.68 -3.38
CA HIS A 68 9.29 -2.63 -2.50
C HIS A 68 8.77 -1.44 -3.31
N HIS A 69 9.52 -1.00 -4.32
CA HIS A 69 9.10 0.12 -5.16
C HIS A 69 7.77 -0.17 -5.88
N CYS A 70 7.63 -1.36 -6.46
CA CYS A 70 6.42 -1.76 -7.17
C CYS A 70 5.21 -1.86 -6.22
N TYR A 71 5.38 -2.50 -5.05
CA TYR A 71 4.34 -2.59 -4.03
C TYR A 71 3.88 -1.20 -3.56
N LEU A 72 4.83 -0.34 -3.16
CA LEU A 72 4.53 0.98 -2.57
C LEU A 72 3.94 1.95 -3.60
N ASN A 73 4.42 1.94 -4.85
CA ASN A 73 3.82 2.75 -5.92
C ASN A 73 2.36 2.35 -6.16
N GLN A 74 2.06 1.04 -6.12
CA GLN A 74 0.68 0.58 -6.23
C GLN A 74 -0.19 1.03 -5.04
N ARG A 75 0.35 1.03 -3.81
CA ARG A 75 -0.35 1.58 -2.64
C ARG A 75 -0.62 3.07 -2.82
N GLU A 76 0.39 3.85 -3.22
CA GLU A 76 0.24 5.28 -3.51
C GLU A 76 -0.92 5.55 -4.50
N HIS A 77 -0.94 4.82 -5.61
CA HIS A 77 -1.97 5.00 -6.65
C HIS A 77 -3.38 4.68 -6.18
N LEU A 78 -3.55 3.73 -5.24
CA LEU A 78 -4.85 3.34 -4.69
C LEU A 78 -5.30 4.29 -3.58
N LEU A 79 -4.36 4.72 -2.74
CA LEU A 79 -4.63 5.53 -1.56
C LEU A 79 -4.85 7.00 -1.91
N GLY A 80 -4.02 7.58 -2.79
CA GLY A 80 -4.00 9.01 -3.08
C GLY A 80 -5.39 9.60 -3.43
N PRO A 81 -6.12 9.02 -4.41
CA PRO A 81 -7.46 9.49 -4.74
C PRO A 81 -8.47 9.30 -3.60
N SER A 82 -8.37 8.19 -2.87
CA SER A 82 -9.27 7.86 -1.76
C SER A 82 -9.10 8.83 -0.60
N ILE A 83 -7.85 9.08 -0.18
CA ILE A 83 -7.48 10.05 0.86
C ILE A 83 -7.96 11.44 0.45
N THR A 84 -7.66 11.87 -0.78
CA THR A 84 -8.07 13.20 -1.29
C THR A 84 -9.59 13.36 -1.22
N SER A 85 -10.34 12.33 -1.62
CA SER A 85 -11.80 12.33 -1.57
C SER A 85 -12.33 12.45 -0.14
N THR A 86 -11.83 11.63 0.80
CA THR A 86 -12.24 11.66 2.21
C THR A 86 -11.88 12.97 2.89
N VAL A 87 -10.67 13.52 2.66
CA VAL A 87 -10.25 14.81 3.23
C VAL A 87 -11.13 15.95 2.69
N THR A 88 -11.47 15.92 1.40
CA THR A 88 -12.37 16.90 0.79
C THR A 88 -13.76 16.83 1.43
N GLU A 89 -14.27 15.61 1.67
CA GLU A 89 -15.54 15.40 2.34
C GLU A 89 -15.53 15.90 3.80
N LEU A 90 -14.50 15.56 4.58
CA LEU A 90 -14.32 16.07 5.93
C LEU A 90 -14.28 17.60 5.95
N THR A 91 -13.55 18.21 5.00
CA THR A 91 -13.47 19.67 4.86
C THR A 91 -14.84 20.28 4.59
N ASN A 92 -15.62 19.69 3.68
CA ASN A 92 -16.97 20.17 3.36
C ASN A 92 -17.94 20.02 4.55
N ARG A 93 -17.85 18.93 5.31
CA ARG A 93 -18.69 18.68 6.50
C ARG A 93 -18.34 19.58 7.68
N ASN A 94 -17.06 19.93 7.84
CA ASN A 94 -16.55 20.66 9.01
C ASN A 94 -16.04 22.07 8.68
N ASN A 95 -16.49 22.67 7.57
CA ASN A 95 -15.96 23.95 7.06
C ASN A 95 -16.05 25.15 8.03
N LYS A 96 -16.88 25.06 9.07
CA LYS A 96 -17.05 26.08 10.12
C LYS A 96 -16.41 25.71 11.46
N ASP A 97 -15.98 24.47 11.65
CA ASP A 97 -15.31 23.99 12.87
C ASP A 97 -13.95 23.39 12.50
N HIS A 98 -12.96 24.28 12.39
CA HIS A 98 -11.59 23.91 12.05
C HIS A 98 -10.96 22.95 13.07
N CYS A 99 -11.34 23.06 14.34
CA CYS A 99 -10.83 22.16 15.37
C CYS A 99 -11.38 20.74 15.17
N ALA A 100 -12.67 20.60 14.86
CA ALA A 100 -13.25 19.30 14.52
C ALA A 100 -12.66 18.74 13.22
N LEU A 101 -12.44 19.58 12.20
CA LEU A 101 -11.80 19.19 10.94
C LEU A 101 -10.39 18.63 11.17
N VAL A 102 -9.54 19.34 11.91
CA VAL A 102 -8.17 18.91 12.17
C VAL A 102 -8.17 17.59 12.95
N ARG A 103 -9.01 17.46 13.99
CA ARG A 103 -9.10 16.20 14.76
C ARG A 103 -9.54 15.03 13.91
N SER A 104 -10.59 15.19 13.10
CA SER A 104 -11.09 14.10 12.24
C SER A 104 -10.10 13.75 11.13
N GLY A 105 -9.47 14.74 10.50
CA GLY A 105 -8.43 14.54 9.50
C GLY A 105 -7.20 13.81 10.05
N CYS A 106 -6.67 14.23 11.20
CA CYS A 106 -5.55 13.54 11.84
C CYS A 106 -5.90 12.11 12.24
N ALA A 107 -7.08 11.89 12.84
CA ALA A 107 -7.52 10.54 13.21
C ALA A 107 -7.63 9.63 11.98
N PHE A 108 -8.19 10.13 10.88
CA PHE A 108 -8.26 9.41 9.61
C PHE A 108 -6.87 9.03 9.09
N MET A 109 -5.93 9.99 9.01
CA MET A 109 -4.58 9.72 8.51
C MET A 109 -3.80 8.75 9.40
N VAL A 110 -3.94 8.84 10.73
CA VAL A 110 -3.34 7.88 11.67
C VAL A 110 -3.84 6.46 11.38
N HIS A 111 -5.14 6.29 11.15
CA HIS A 111 -5.70 4.98 10.80
C HIS A 111 -5.19 4.47 9.46
N VAL A 112 -5.10 5.32 8.44
CA VAL A 112 -4.51 4.95 7.14
C VAL A 112 -3.06 4.47 7.31
N CYS A 113 -2.25 5.20 8.07
CA CYS A 113 -0.86 4.82 8.33
C CYS A 113 -0.75 3.49 9.09
N GLN A 114 -1.63 3.25 10.07
CA GLN A 114 -1.68 1.99 10.82
C GLN A 114 -2.08 0.81 9.93
N ASP A 115 -3.12 0.99 9.10
CA ASP A 115 -3.60 -0.04 8.19
C ASP A 115 -2.54 -0.40 7.14
N GLU A 116 -1.80 0.59 6.62
CA GLU A 116 -0.71 0.34 5.67
C GLU A 116 0.48 -0.39 6.30
N HIS A 117 0.86 -0.05 7.53
CA HIS A 117 1.88 -0.80 8.26
C HIS A 117 1.46 -2.25 8.46
N GLN A 118 0.24 -2.47 8.96
CA GLN A 118 -0.28 -3.81 9.20
C GLN A 118 -0.32 -4.61 7.88
N LEU A 119 -0.78 -3.99 6.80
CA LEU A 119 -0.82 -4.65 5.50
C LEU A 119 0.60 -4.96 5.00
N PHE A 120 1.55 -4.05 5.14
CA PHE A 120 2.94 -4.28 4.74
C PHE A 120 3.54 -5.50 5.45
N ASP A 121 3.29 -5.64 6.76
CA ASP A 121 3.75 -6.77 7.59
C ASP A 121 3.10 -8.12 7.20
N GLU A 122 1.99 -8.10 6.45
CA GLU A 122 1.41 -9.31 5.86
C GLU A 122 2.23 -9.83 4.68
N PHE A 123 2.93 -8.94 3.95
CA PHE A 123 3.73 -9.27 2.77
C PHE A 123 5.22 -9.45 3.06
N PHE A 124 5.77 -8.60 3.93
CA PHE A 124 7.21 -8.50 4.19
C PHE A 124 7.51 -8.84 5.65
N THR A 125 8.71 -9.35 5.92
CA THR A 125 9.13 -9.67 7.29
C THR A 125 10.09 -8.65 7.87
N LYS A 126 10.65 -7.77 7.01
CA LYS A 126 11.61 -6.75 7.41
C LYS A 126 11.06 -5.35 7.18
N PRO A 127 11.33 -4.40 8.10
CA PRO A 127 10.93 -3.02 7.90
C PRO A 127 11.73 -2.39 6.75
N THR A 128 11.17 -1.33 6.15
CA THR A 128 11.82 -0.56 5.10
C THR A 128 11.52 0.92 5.27
N PRO A 129 12.53 1.82 5.20
CA PRO A 129 12.30 3.28 5.30
C PRO A 129 11.42 3.80 4.16
N LYS A 130 11.38 3.09 3.02
CA LYS A 130 10.49 3.42 1.89
C LYS A 130 9.00 3.45 2.26
N LEU A 131 8.58 2.68 3.27
CA LEU A 131 7.19 2.72 3.73
C LEU A 131 6.92 4.06 4.43
N ASP A 132 7.82 4.48 5.31
CA ASP A 132 7.72 5.78 6.00
C ASP A 132 7.72 6.93 4.98
N GLU A 133 8.61 6.90 3.98
CA GLU A 133 8.65 7.87 2.88
C GLU A 133 7.31 7.96 2.11
N LEU A 134 6.66 6.83 1.87
CA LEU A 134 5.34 6.81 1.23
C LEU A 134 4.28 7.46 2.14
N LEU A 135 4.26 7.09 3.42
CA LEU A 135 3.25 7.56 4.36
C LEU A 135 3.38 9.05 4.64
N GLU A 136 4.61 9.56 4.76
CA GLU A 136 4.88 10.99 4.86
C GLU A 136 4.41 11.76 3.62
N LYS A 137 4.55 11.18 2.43
CA LYS A 137 4.06 11.79 1.19
C LYS A 137 2.54 11.82 1.08
N LEU A 138 1.84 10.89 1.72
CA LEU A 138 0.38 10.79 1.69
C LEU A 138 -0.31 11.63 2.77
N CYS A 139 0.41 12.02 3.83
CA CYS A 139 -0.07 12.89 4.91
C CYS A 139 0.09 14.37 4.58
#